data_AF-A0A939E9W1-F1
#
_entry.id   AF-A0A939E9W1-F1
#
_cell.length_a   1.000
_cell.length_b   1.000
_cell.length_c   1.000
_cell.angle_alpha   90.00
_cell.angle_beta   90.00
_cell.angle_gamma   90.00
#
_symmetry.space_group_name_H-M   'P 1'
#
loop_
_entity.id
_entity.type
_entity.pdbx_description
1 polymer ?
#
loop_
_entity_poly.entity_id
_entity_poly.type
_entity_poly.pdbx_seq_one_letter_code
_entity_poly.pdbx_strand_id
1 'polypeptide(L)'
;MRSGLKELAFVTALLSAGVAWGHDGASGVVRERMDAMSAIGKNMKPIGRMLKGGAPYDPASVAKAAKAIAQHGGEALTALFPDDSLQSPTEAAPAIWTDWRTFSAYADDLRSSAVALETLARDGADKQAVAGAFGTLAGTCKSCHEAFRIKK
;
A
#
# COMPACT_ATOMS: atom_id res chain seq x y z
N MET A 1 42.58 -45.46 -25.35
CA MET A 1 41.68 -44.86 -26.38
C MET A 1 40.33 -44.66 -25.69
N ARG A 2 40.02 -43.45 -25.22
CA ARG A 2 39.26 -42.39 -25.94
C ARG A 2 37.92 -42.92 -26.47
N SER A 3 36.73 -42.46 -26.13
CA SER A 3 36.26 -41.35 -25.28
C SER A 3 34.77 -41.62 -25.00
N GLY A 4 34.33 -41.51 -23.74
CA GLY A 4 32.90 -41.49 -23.40
C GLY A 4 32.40 -40.05 -23.41
N LEU A 5 31.71 -39.64 -24.48
CA LEU A 5 31.07 -38.34 -24.54
C LEU A 5 29.74 -38.44 -23.79
N LYS A 6 29.74 -37.99 -22.52
CA LYS A 6 28.50 -37.73 -21.79
C LYS A 6 28.01 -36.36 -22.26
N GLU A 7 26.99 -36.39 -23.11
CA GLU A 7 26.22 -35.22 -23.56
C GLU A 7 25.80 -34.38 -22.34
N LEU A 8 26.36 -33.18 -22.24
CA LEU A 8 26.03 -32.21 -21.22
C LEU A 8 24.78 -31.47 -21.67
N ALA A 9 23.61 -31.94 -21.23
CA ALA A 9 22.34 -31.26 -21.46
C ALA A 9 22.31 -29.94 -20.67
N PHE A 10 22.53 -28.82 -21.38
CA PHE A 10 22.40 -27.47 -20.85
C PHE A 10 20.90 -27.15 -20.75
N VAL A 11 20.30 -27.33 -19.57
CA VAL A 11 18.93 -26.89 -19.30
C VAL A 11 18.97 -25.38 -19.02
N THR A 12 18.74 -24.58 -20.06
CA THR A 12 18.54 -23.14 -19.94
C THR A 12 17.15 -22.90 -19.35
N ALA A 13 17.07 -22.80 -18.02
CA ALA A 13 15.87 -22.34 -17.34
C ALA A 13 15.68 -20.84 -17.63
N LEU A 14 14.86 -20.50 -18.63
CA LEU A 14 14.32 -19.16 -18.77
C LEU A 14 13.40 -18.89 -17.58
N LEU A 15 13.93 -18.20 -16.57
CA LEU A 15 13.15 -17.50 -15.57
C LEU A 15 12.46 -16.31 -16.26
N SER A 16 11.28 -16.55 -16.82
CA SER A 16 10.35 -15.49 -17.18
C SER A 16 9.92 -14.80 -15.88
N ALA A 17 10.62 -13.73 -15.49
CA ALA A 17 10.13 -12.82 -14.48
C ALA A 17 8.80 -12.26 -14.99
N GLY A 18 7.69 -12.69 -14.38
CA GLY A 18 6.37 -12.19 -14.72
C GLY A 18 6.37 -10.67 -14.65
N VAL A 19 6.02 -10.02 -15.77
CA VAL A 19 5.71 -8.59 -15.76
C VAL A 19 4.52 -8.43 -14.83
N ALA A 20 4.73 -7.78 -13.68
CA ALA A 20 3.63 -7.36 -12.84
C ALA A 20 2.85 -6.28 -13.60
N TRP A 21 1.73 -6.67 -14.22
CA TRP A 21 0.76 -5.74 -14.81
C TRP A 21 0.11 -4.93 -13.68
N GLY A 22 0.71 -3.78 -13.37
CA GLY A 22 0.17 -2.82 -12.43
C GLY A 22 -0.38 -1.63 -13.20
N HIS A 23 -1.70 -1.42 -13.09
CA HIS A 23 -2.40 -0.22 -13.58
C HIS A 23 -2.32 0.03 -15.09
N ASP A 24 -2.50 -1.03 -15.90
CA ASP A 24 -2.48 -0.93 -17.37
C ASP A 24 -3.34 0.23 -17.89
N GLY A 25 -2.75 1.05 -18.77
CA GLY A 25 -3.38 2.24 -19.33
C GLY A 25 -3.25 3.52 -18.48
N ALA A 26 -2.84 3.43 -17.21
CA ALA A 26 -2.55 4.62 -16.39
C ALA A 26 -1.21 5.26 -16.77
N SER A 27 -1.18 6.59 -16.79
CA SER A 27 0.05 7.37 -17.02
C SER A 27 0.10 8.61 -16.13
N GLY A 28 1.28 9.22 -16.04
CA GLY A 28 1.54 10.41 -15.22
C GLY A 28 1.05 10.27 -13.77
N VAL A 29 0.48 11.35 -13.24
CA VAL A 29 0.02 11.43 -11.84
C VAL A 29 -1.10 10.42 -11.49
N VAL A 30 -1.84 9.94 -12.49
CA VAL A 30 -2.85 8.89 -12.29
C VAL A 30 -2.18 7.55 -11.99
N ARG A 31 -1.11 7.21 -12.71
CA ARG A 31 -0.31 6.02 -12.39
C ARG A 31 0.36 6.14 -11.02
N GLU A 32 0.96 7.30 -10.75
CA GLU A 32 1.68 7.54 -9.49
C GLU A 32 0.77 7.36 -8.26
N ARG A 33 -0.45 7.92 -8.28
CA ARG A 33 -1.40 7.73 -7.17
C ARG A 33 -1.85 6.29 -7.01
N MET A 34 -2.07 5.56 -8.11
CA MET A 34 -2.44 4.15 -8.05
C MET A 34 -1.29 3.30 -7.48
N ASP A 35 -0.05 3.61 -7.86
CA ASP A 35 1.16 2.97 -7.33
C ASP A 35 1.34 3.24 -5.84
N ALA A 36 1.12 4.47 -5.38
CA ALA A 36 1.13 4.83 -3.96
C ALA A 36 0.05 4.06 -3.17
N MET A 37 -1.18 3.98 -3.68
CA MET A 37 -2.26 3.20 -3.05
C MET A 37 -1.93 1.71 -2.99
N SER A 38 -1.35 1.17 -4.05
CA SER A 38 -0.85 -0.21 -4.09
C SER A 38 0.27 -0.45 -3.08
N ALA A 39 1.18 0.50 -2.89
CA ALA A 39 2.25 0.42 -1.90
C ALA A 39 1.71 0.43 -0.47
N ILE A 40 0.74 1.29 -0.16
CA ILE A 40 0.01 1.28 1.12
C ILE A 40 -0.61 -0.11 1.34
N GLY A 41 -1.38 -0.61 0.37
CA GLY A 41 -2.03 -1.92 0.45
C GLY A 41 -1.04 -3.08 0.67
N LYS A 42 0.13 -3.04 0.02
CA LYS A 42 1.20 -4.04 0.20
C LYS A 42 1.76 -4.03 1.63
N ASN A 43 1.85 -2.88 2.28
CA ASN A 43 2.31 -2.76 3.67
C ASN A 43 1.22 -3.10 4.70
N MET A 44 -0.05 -2.86 4.39
CA MET A 44 -1.17 -3.24 5.27
C MET A 44 -1.33 -4.77 5.38
N LYS A 45 -1.12 -5.50 4.27
CA LYS A 45 -1.31 -6.96 4.19
C LYS A 45 -0.54 -7.77 5.25
N PRO A 46 0.79 -7.62 5.43
CA PRO A 46 1.53 -8.39 6.42
C PRO A 46 1.08 -8.11 7.85
N ILE A 47 0.74 -6.86 8.19
CA ILE A 47 0.20 -6.50 9.50
C ILE A 47 -1.11 -7.25 9.73
N GLY A 48 -2.06 -7.15 8.79
CA GLY A 48 -3.33 -7.87 8.87
C GLY A 48 -3.17 -9.40 8.98
N ARG A 49 -2.19 -9.98 8.27
CA ARG A 49 -1.87 -11.42 8.35
C ARG A 49 -1.39 -11.82 9.76
N MET A 50 -0.48 -11.06 10.36
CA MET A 50 0.00 -11.30 11.74
C MET A 50 -1.16 -11.19 12.75
N LEU A 51 -1.98 -10.15 12.62
CA LEU A 51 -3.12 -9.92 13.51
C LEU A 51 -4.16 -11.04 13.43
N LYS A 52 -4.41 -11.58 12.23
CA LYS A 52 -5.31 -12.71 12.00
C LYS A 52 -4.70 -14.08 12.32
N GLY A 53 -3.47 -14.14 12.83
CA GLY A 53 -2.80 -15.40 13.19
C GLY A 53 -2.24 -16.18 12.01
N GLY A 54 -2.22 -15.59 10.80
CA GLY A 54 -1.62 -16.21 9.62
C GLY A 54 -0.08 -16.15 9.62
N ALA A 55 0.53 -15.44 10.56
CA ALA A 55 1.96 -15.36 10.81
C ALA A 55 2.23 -15.04 12.29
N PRO A 56 3.42 -15.34 12.84
CA PRO A 56 3.83 -14.88 14.16
C PRO A 56 3.76 -13.36 14.27
N TYR A 57 3.35 -12.86 15.43
CA TYR A 57 3.36 -11.41 15.69
C TYR A 57 4.81 -10.93 15.85
N ASP A 58 5.17 -9.93 15.05
CA ASP A 58 6.47 -9.26 15.12
C ASP A 58 6.28 -7.73 15.14
N PRO A 59 6.47 -7.08 16.29
CA PRO A 59 6.32 -5.63 16.42
C PRO A 59 7.29 -4.85 15.53
N ALA A 60 8.50 -5.36 15.26
CA ALA A 60 9.45 -4.67 14.40
C ALA A 60 8.97 -4.64 12.93
N SER A 61 8.39 -5.74 12.45
CA SER A 61 7.75 -5.80 11.14
C SER A 61 6.53 -4.87 11.04
N VAL A 62 5.72 -4.77 12.10
CA VAL A 62 4.61 -3.81 12.15
C VAL A 62 5.12 -2.38 12.05
N ALA A 63 6.10 -2.00 12.87
CA ALA A 63 6.68 -0.66 12.86
C ALA A 63 7.23 -0.28 11.49
N LYS A 64 7.96 -1.20 10.83
CA LYS A 64 8.50 -0.99 9.49
C LYS A 64 7.41 -0.76 8.45
N ALA A 65 6.36 -1.57 8.47
CA ALA A 65 5.25 -1.44 7.53
C ALA A 65 4.42 -0.17 7.78
N ALA A 66 4.16 0.18 9.04
CA ALA A 66 3.46 1.40 9.45
C ALA A 66 4.23 2.66 9.02
N LYS A 67 5.55 2.68 9.20
CA LYS A 67 6.42 3.74 8.68
C LYS A 67 6.28 3.93 7.18
N ALA A 68 6.28 2.84 6.41
CA ALA A 68 6.14 2.89 4.95
C ALA A 68 4.75 3.42 4.54
N ILE A 69 3.70 3.11 5.29
CA ILE A 69 2.36 3.67 5.05
C ILE A 69 2.34 5.18 5.32
N ALA A 70 2.94 5.63 6.43
CA ALA A 70 2.98 7.04 6.80
C ALA A 70 3.63 7.93 5.72
N GLN A 71 4.60 7.39 4.97
CA GLN A 71 5.26 8.09 3.86
C GLN A 71 4.32 8.43 2.69
N HIS A 72 3.16 7.77 2.61
CA HIS A 72 2.16 8.00 1.56
C HIS A 72 0.93 8.78 2.06
N GLY A 73 0.92 9.27 3.30
CA GLY A 73 -0.18 10.08 3.85
C GLY A 73 0.13 11.58 3.86
N GLY A 74 -0.86 12.38 4.26
CA GLY A 74 -0.80 13.85 4.32
C GLY A 74 -0.51 14.48 2.97
N GLU A 75 0.39 15.47 2.96
CA GLU A 75 0.80 16.19 1.73
C GLU A 75 1.30 15.25 0.61
N ALA A 76 1.98 14.15 0.95
CA ALA A 76 2.46 13.19 -0.03
C ALA A 76 1.30 12.52 -0.78
N LEU A 77 0.14 12.35 -0.13
CA LEU A 77 -1.07 11.87 -0.77
C LEU A 77 -1.71 12.97 -1.61
N THR A 78 -1.95 14.13 -1.01
CA THR A 78 -2.74 15.20 -1.65
C THR A 78 -2.03 15.77 -2.87
N ALA A 79 -0.69 15.80 -2.88
CA ALA A 79 0.10 16.21 -4.04
C ALA A 79 -0.17 15.36 -5.30
N LEU A 80 -0.67 14.13 -5.12
CA LEU A 80 -1.02 13.23 -6.22
C LEU A 80 -2.41 13.48 -6.78
N PHE A 81 -3.13 14.52 -6.34
CA PHE A 81 -4.49 14.87 -6.82
C PHE A 81 -4.55 16.32 -7.32
N PRO A 82 -3.73 16.72 -8.31
CA PRO A 82 -3.87 18.04 -8.92
C PRO A 82 -5.22 18.17 -9.63
N ASP A 83 -5.62 19.40 -9.93
CA ASP A 83 -6.78 19.68 -10.78
C ASP A 83 -6.62 18.98 -12.14
N ASP A 84 -7.76 18.76 -12.81
CA ASP A 84 -7.84 18.10 -14.12
C ASP A 84 -7.25 16.69 -14.19
N SER A 85 -7.01 16.01 -13.06
CA SER A 85 -6.39 14.68 -13.04
C SER A 85 -7.36 13.49 -13.05
N LEU A 86 -8.43 13.63 -13.83
CA LEU A 86 -9.52 12.67 -13.99
C LEU A 86 -9.41 11.80 -15.25
N GLN A 87 -8.24 11.73 -15.87
CA GLN A 87 -8.02 10.89 -17.05
C GLN A 87 -8.18 9.41 -16.70
N SER A 88 -8.88 8.68 -17.56
CA SER A 88 -8.98 7.22 -17.44
C SER A 88 -7.60 6.55 -17.60
N PRO A 89 -7.35 5.43 -16.90
CA PRO A 89 -8.20 4.83 -15.87
C PRO A 89 -8.07 5.58 -14.53
N THR A 90 -9.19 5.99 -13.93
CA THR A 90 -9.19 6.60 -12.60
C THR A 90 -10.34 6.07 -11.76
N GLU A 91 -10.08 5.91 -10.46
CA GLU A 91 -11.10 5.66 -9.43
C GLU A 91 -11.30 6.90 -8.54
N ALA A 92 -10.63 8.01 -8.82
CA ALA A 92 -10.79 9.26 -8.08
C ALA A 92 -12.16 9.88 -8.42
N ALA A 93 -12.99 10.17 -7.42
CA ALA A 93 -14.26 10.84 -7.63
C ALA A 93 -14.05 12.36 -7.78
N PRO A 94 -14.83 13.06 -8.64
CA PRO A 94 -14.84 14.52 -8.72
C PRO A 94 -15.08 15.22 -7.37
N ALA A 95 -15.74 14.52 -6.44
CA ALA A 95 -15.99 15.01 -5.09
C ALA A 95 -14.73 15.43 -4.31
N ILE A 96 -13.55 14.88 -4.67
CA ILE A 96 -12.26 15.24 -4.05
C ILE A 96 -11.99 16.75 -4.16
N TRP A 97 -12.22 17.33 -5.34
CA TRP A 97 -11.94 18.74 -5.58
C TRP A 97 -13.04 19.67 -5.07
N THR A 98 -14.28 19.17 -4.93
CA THR A 98 -15.37 19.95 -4.33
C THR A 98 -15.35 19.93 -2.80
N ASP A 99 -14.76 18.91 -2.18
CA ASP A 99 -14.60 18.77 -0.73
C ASP A 99 -13.14 18.47 -0.34
N TRP A 100 -12.24 19.34 -0.82
CA TRP A 100 -10.79 19.20 -0.61
C TRP A 100 -10.41 19.19 0.86
N ARG A 101 -11.12 19.96 1.70
CA ARG A 101 -10.87 20.03 3.14
C ARG A 101 -11.06 18.66 3.80
N THR A 102 -12.12 17.96 3.47
CA THR A 102 -12.37 16.62 4.04
C THR A 102 -11.40 15.60 3.47
N PHE A 103 -11.09 15.67 2.16
CA PHE A 103 -10.10 14.78 1.54
C PHE A 103 -8.70 14.93 2.17
N SER A 104 -8.22 16.17 2.33
CA SER A 104 -6.93 16.45 2.97
C SER A 104 -6.90 16.04 4.44
N ALA A 105 -7.99 16.23 5.19
CA ALA A 105 -8.10 15.73 6.56
C ALA A 105 -7.92 14.20 6.63
N TYR A 106 -8.56 13.43 5.73
CA TYR A 106 -8.35 11.98 5.69
C TYR A 106 -6.91 11.59 5.30
N ALA A 107 -6.27 12.38 4.44
CA ALA A 107 -4.85 12.18 4.12
C ALA A 107 -3.98 12.34 5.37
N ASP A 108 -4.21 13.39 6.16
CA ASP A 108 -3.50 13.63 7.41
C ASP A 108 -3.81 12.57 8.48
N ASP A 109 -5.05 12.12 8.57
CA ASP A 109 -5.48 11.04 9.46
C ASP A 109 -4.80 9.71 9.11
N LEU A 110 -4.64 9.40 7.82
CA LEU A 110 -3.87 8.25 7.37
C LEU A 110 -2.42 8.33 7.86
N ARG A 111 -1.77 9.48 7.69
CA ARG A 111 -0.38 9.69 8.14
C ARG A 111 -0.26 9.57 9.65
N SER A 112 -1.10 10.29 10.39
CA SER A 112 -1.04 10.33 11.85
C SER A 112 -1.34 8.96 12.48
N SER A 113 -2.34 8.25 11.97
CA SER A 113 -2.67 6.88 12.42
C SER A 113 -1.55 5.89 12.12
N ALA A 114 -0.87 6.03 10.98
CA ALA A 114 0.27 5.18 10.63
C ALA A 114 1.49 5.46 11.51
N VAL A 115 1.79 6.73 11.82
CA VAL A 115 2.85 7.11 12.78
C VAL A 115 2.51 6.61 14.19
N ALA A 116 1.26 6.73 14.62
CA ALA A 116 0.84 6.21 15.93
C ALA A 116 1.00 4.69 16.02
N LEU A 117 0.61 3.96 14.96
CA LEU A 117 0.82 2.51 14.87
C LEU A 117 2.31 2.15 14.87
N GLU A 118 3.15 2.91 14.17
CA GLU A 118 4.59 2.73 14.17
C GLU A 118 5.16 2.86 15.59
N THR A 119 4.88 3.97 16.27
CA THR A 119 5.37 4.23 17.63
C THR A 119 4.91 3.14 18.59
N LEU A 120 3.61 2.82 18.58
CA LEU A 120 3.04 1.78 19.45
C LEU A 120 3.73 0.43 19.26
N ALA A 121 4.03 0.05 18.01
CA ALA A 121 4.74 -1.18 17.72
C ALA A 121 6.22 -1.12 18.15
N ARG A 122 6.91 0.02 17.95
CA ARG A 122 8.31 0.21 18.41
C ARG A 122 8.44 0.11 19.93
N ASP A 123 7.43 0.58 20.65
CA ASP A 123 7.39 0.53 22.12
C ASP A 123 7.08 -0.89 22.65
N GLY A 124 6.94 -1.88 21.76
CA GLY A 124 6.77 -3.28 22.13
C GLY A 124 5.36 -3.62 22.59
N ALA A 125 4.35 -2.83 22.18
CA ALA A 125 2.97 -3.11 22.52
C ALA A 125 2.54 -4.52 22.08
N ASP A 126 1.60 -5.10 22.81
CA ASP A 126 1.08 -6.42 22.50
C ASP A 126 0.23 -6.43 21.21
N LYS A 127 -0.07 -7.64 20.75
CA LYS A 127 -0.85 -7.88 19.54
C LYS A 127 -2.25 -7.24 19.59
N GLN A 128 -2.89 -7.16 20.76
CA GLN A 128 -4.24 -6.62 20.90
C GLN A 128 -4.23 -5.09 20.80
N ALA A 129 -3.28 -4.43 21.45
CA ALA A 129 -3.08 -2.99 21.34
C ALA A 129 -2.77 -2.59 19.88
N VAL A 130 -1.88 -3.33 19.21
CA VAL A 130 -1.59 -3.11 17.78
C VAL A 130 -2.81 -3.38 16.90
N ALA A 131 -3.65 -4.38 17.23
CA ALA A 131 -4.88 -4.62 16.50
C ALA A 131 -5.85 -3.43 16.56
N GLY A 132 -5.98 -2.79 17.72
CA GLY A 132 -6.80 -1.58 17.88
C GLY A 132 -6.30 -0.40 17.05
N ALA A 133 -4.99 -0.12 17.12
CA ALA A 133 -4.38 0.95 16.33
C ALA A 133 -4.45 0.68 14.82
N PHE A 134 -4.20 -0.57 14.40
CA PHE A 134 -4.36 -0.98 13.00
C PHE A 134 -5.80 -0.86 12.52
N GLY A 135 -6.78 -1.16 13.38
CA GLY A 135 -8.19 -0.95 13.08
C GLY A 135 -8.53 0.52 12.85
N THR A 136 -7.97 1.42 13.66
CA THR A 136 -8.11 2.88 13.47
C THR A 136 -7.54 3.32 12.13
N LEU A 137 -6.30 2.91 11.82
CA LEU A 137 -5.66 3.14 10.52
C LEU A 137 -6.49 2.61 9.35
N ALA A 138 -7.00 1.37 9.44
CA ALA A 138 -7.82 0.79 8.37
C ALA A 138 -9.16 1.53 8.21
N GLY A 139 -9.69 2.12 9.29
CA GLY A 139 -10.88 2.96 9.29
C GLY A 139 -10.71 4.21 8.43
N THR A 140 -9.56 4.88 8.48
CA THR A 140 -9.30 6.07 7.64
C THR A 140 -9.33 5.74 6.15
N CYS A 141 -8.77 4.59 5.77
CA CYS A 141 -8.82 4.08 4.39
C CYS A 141 -10.27 3.87 3.93
N LYS A 142 -11.10 3.26 4.79
CA LYS A 142 -12.51 2.97 4.50
C LYS A 142 -13.29 4.27 4.31
N SER A 143 -13.21 5.20 5.26
CA SER A 143 -13.94 6.47 5.22
C SER A 143 -13.56 7.32 3.99
N CYS A 144 -12.28 7.39 3.66
CA CYS A 144 -11.82 8.10 2.46
C CYS A 144 -12.34 7.44 1.18
N HIS A 145 -12.24 6.10 1.05
CA HIS A 145 -12.74 5.41 -0.14
C HIS A 145 -14.27 5.47 -0.29
N GLU A 146 -15.01 5.48 0.82
CA GLU A 146 -16.48 5.64 0.78
C GLU A 146 -16.89 7.02 0.29
N ALA A 147 -16.13 8.07 0.63
CA ALA A 147 -16.41 9.45 0.21
C ALA A 147 -15.89 9.77 -1.19
N PHE A 148 -14.71 9.25 -1.57
CA PHE A 148 -13.91 9.81 -2.66
C PHE A 148 -13.46 8.81 -3.73
N ARG A 149 -13.80 7.52 -3.59
CA ARG A 149 -13.47 6.51 -4.61
C ARG A 149 -14.70 6.07 -5.38
N ILE A 150 -14.63 6.13 -6.71
CA ILE A 150 -15.66 5.58 -7.60
C ILE A 150 -15.78 4.08 -7.34
N LYS A 151 -16.99 3.62 -7.04
CA LYS A 151 -17.28 2.18 -6.86
C LYS A 151 -17.30 1.50 -8.23
N LYS A 152 -16.69 0.32 -8.29
CA LYS A 152 -16.80 -0.60 -9.43
C LYS A 152 -17.99 -1.52 -9.26
#